data_AF-A0A3M6XWE9-F1
#
_entry.id   AF-A0A3M6XWE9-F1
#
_cell.length_a   1.000
_cell.length_b   1.000
_cell.length_c   1.000
_cell.angle_alpha   90.00
_cell.angle_beta   90.00
_cell.angle_gamma   90.00
#
_symmetry.space_group_name_H-M   'P 1'
#
loop_
_entity.id
_entity.type
_entity.pdbx_description
1 polymer ?
#
loop_
_entity_poly.entity_id
_entity_poly.type
_entity_poly.pdbx_seq_one_letter_code
_entity_poly.pdbx_strand_id
1 'polypeptide(L)'
;MTTESSEMLGMEGDMNIPELQRDLQPKYKNVGSEIEAMWRAFSPKQRETAMRETVGDGKVLRNSRDPGLGGLNGFLSDWNLEDITSTPNFFLERLKFRVENDLHIQLFEGPNGTPGDRQLARTSAMRLRASAPKDKWVAFLDLDENYGGWLKFNGEEGRRSMESMAARSGLFLPAHEGQSVL
;
A
#
# COMPACT_ATOMS: atom_id res chain seq x y z
N MET A 1 27.50 -18.20 18.88
CA MET A 1 27.12 -18.27 17.46
C MET A 1 26.12 -17.16 17.22
N THR A 2 26.65 -16.08 16.65
CA THR A 2 25.95 -14.88 16.21
C THR A 2 25.20 -15.17 14.92
N THR A 3 23.89 -14.92 14.91
CA THR A 3 23.15 -14.69 13.66
C THR A 3 22.76 -13.23 13.69
N GLU A 4 23.52 -12.44 12.94
CA GLU A 4 23.20 -11.07 12.53
C GLU A 4 21.89 -11.10 11.73
N SER A 5 20.77 -10.85 12.40
CA SER A 5 19.52 -10.49 11.75
C SER A 5 19.57 -9.01 11.41
N SER A 6 20.09 -8.73 10.21
CA SER A 6 19.86 -7.55 9.36
C SER A 6 18.99 -6.43 9.97
N GLU A 7 19.65 -5.45 10.59
CA GLU A 7 19.11 -4.14 10.97
C GLU A 7 18.85 -3.24 9.73
N MET A 8 17.97 -3.67 8.82
CA MET A 8 17.57 -2.85 7.66
C MET A 8 16.05 -2.89 7.53
N LEU A 9 15.40 -1.79 7.97
CA LEU A 9 13.95 -1.52 8.06
C LEU A 9 13.27 -2.08 9.32
N GLY A 10 13.59 -1.51 10.48
CA GLY A 10 12.69 -1.55 11.63
C GLY A 10 11.51 -0.61 11.37
N MET A 11 10.34 -1.17 11.03
CA MET A 11 9.08 -0.43 11.14
C MET A 11 8.70 -0.40 12.63
N GLU A 12 8.73 0.79 13.22
CA GLU A 12 8.28 1.06 14.58
C GLU A 12 6.79 0.67 14.73
N GLY A 13 6.52 -0.32 15.58
CA GLY A 13 5.17 -0.72 15.99
C GLY A 13 4.35 -1.39 14.88
N ASP A 14 3.48 -2.34 15.25
CA ASP A 14 2.47 -2.84 14.31
C ASP A 14 1.65 -1.65 13.79
N MET A 15 1.88 -1.26 12.54
CA MET A 15 1.26 -0.08 11.94
C MET A 15 -0.26 -0.26 11.92
N ASN A 16 -0.97 0.53 12.72
CA ASN A 16 -2.43 0.49 12.79
C ASN A 16 -3.02 1.29 11.61
N ILE A 17 -3.16 0.63 10.46
CA ILE A 17 -3.67 1.24 9.21
C ILE A 17 -5.02 1.95 9.42
N PRO A 18 -6.01 1.36 10.13
CA PRO A 18 -7.23 2.06 10.53
C PRO A 18 -7.01 3.40 11.22
N GLU A 19 -6.08 3.45 12.19
CA GLU A 19 -5.77 4.65 12.95
C GLU A 19 -5.09 5.69 12.06
N LEU A 20 -4.13 5.28 11.22
CA LEU A 20 -3.49 6.18 10.25
C LEU A 20 -4.49 6.80 9.28
N GLN A 21 -5.44 6.01 8.77
CA GLN A 21 -6.50 6.48 7.89
C GLN A 21 -7.42 7.47 8.62
N ARG A 22 -7.83 7.15 9.85
CA ARG A 22 -8.66 8.03 10.68
C ARG A 22 -7.97 9.36 10.98
N ASP A 23 -6.65 9.33 11.16
CA ASP A 23 -5.80 10.49 11.38
C ASP A 23 -5.60 11.34 10.11
N LEU A 24 -5.61 10.71 8.94
CA LEU A 24 -5.36 11.36 7.65
C LEU A 24 -6.43 12.40 7.33
N GLN A 25 -7.71 12.10 7.58
CA GLN A 25 -8.83 13.00 7.33
C GLN A 25 -8.75 14.35 8.04
N PRO A 26 -8.63 14.42 9.38
CA PRO A 26 -8.54 15.69 10.08
C PRO A 26 -7.26 16.46 9.72
N LYS A 27 -6.13 15.76 9.50
CA LYS A 27 -4.88 16.40 9.06
C LYS A 27 -5.07 17.06 7.69
N TYR A 28 -5.62 16.35 6.72
CA TYR A 28 -5.88 16.89 5.39
C TYR A 28 -6.93 18.00 5.40
N LYS A 29 -7.94 17.94 6.27
CA LYS A 29 -8.89 19.05 6.43
C LYS A 29 -8.21 20.35 6.84
N ASN A 30 -7.17 20.26 7.68
CA ASN A 30 -6.47 21.43 8.19
C ASN A 30 -5.50 22.03 7.17
N VAL A 31 -4.75 21.21 6.43
CA VAL A 31 -3.65 21.67 5.56
C VAL A 31 -3.78 21.27 4.08
N GLY A 32 -4.85 20.57 3.70
CA GLY A 32 -5.00 19.98 2.36
C GLY A 32 -5.01 21.02 1.24
N SER A 33 -5.68 22.15 1.45
CA SER A 33 -5.68 23.25 0.47
C SER A 33 -4.29 23.88 0.27
N GLU A 34 -3.51 24.00 1.34
CA GLU A 34 -2.13 24.49 1.28
C GLU A 34 -1.21 23.48 0.57
N ILE A 35 -1.36 22.18 0.87
CA ILE A 35 -0.66 21.09 0.17
C ILE A 35 -0.96 21.13 -1.32
N GLU A 36 -2.24 21.27 -1.70
CA GLU A 36 -2.64 21.35 -3.11
C GLU A 36 -2.01 22.56 -3.82
N ALA A 37 -2.08 23.74 -3.20
CA ALA A 37 -1.50 24.96 -3.77
C ALA A 37 0.02 24.85 -3.93
N MET A 38 0.70 24.38 -2.88
CA MET A 38 2.16 24.20 -2.87
C MET A 38 2.60 23.17 -3.92
N TRP A 39 1.95 22.01 -3.96
CA TRP A 39 2.30 20.94 -4.89
C TRP A 39 2.10 21.33 -6.36
N ARG A 40 1.03 22.10 -6.65
CA ARG A 40 0.78 22.66 -7.99
C ARG A 40 1.83 23.71 -8.39
N ALA A 41 2.34 24.48 -7.43
CA ALA A 41 3.39 25.46 -7.69
C ALA A 41 4.78 24.83 -7.88
N PHE A 42 5.01 23.62 -7.34
CA PHE A 42 6.28 22.94 -7.49
C PHE A 42 6.55 22.52 -8.94
N SER A 43 7.77 22.82 -9.38
CA SER A 43 8.38 22.20 -10.55
C SER A 43 8.53 20.68 -10.34
N PRO A 44 8.65 19.89 -11.41
CA PRO A 44 8.91 18.45 -11.29
C PRO A 44 10.12 18.14 -10.40
N LYS A 45 11.17 18.96 -10.45
CA LYS A 45 12.37 18.78 -9.61
C LYS A 45 12.10 19.02 -8.13
N GLN A 46 11.28 20.02 -7.79
CA GLN A 46 10.89 20.27 -6.40
C GLN A 46 10.00 19.15 -5.85
N ARG A 47 9.09 18.60 -6.68
CA ARG A 47 8.28 17.42 -6.30
C ARG A 47 9.16 16.19 -6.05
N GLU A 48 10.18 15.97 -6.89
CA GLU A 48 11.17 14.91 -6.68
C GLU A 48 11.91 15.10 -5.34
N THR A 49 12.40 16.31 -5.06
CA THR A 49 13.09 16.62 -3.80
C THR A 49 12.18 16.35 -2.60
N ALA A 50 10.95 16.85 -2.62
CA ALA A 50 9.99 16.61 -1.54
C ALA A 50 9.75 15.11 -1.30
N MET A 51 9.56 14.33 -2.37
CA MET A 51 9.38 12.87 -2.28
C MET A 51 10.58 12.18 -1.62
N ARG A 52 11.81 12.58 -1.97
CA ARG A 52 13.02 12.01 -1.37
C ARG A 52 13.16 12.40 0.09
N GLU A 53 12.85 13.64 0.45
CA GLU A 53 12.95 14.11 1.85
C GLU A 53 11.96 13.41 2.79
N THR A 54 10.83 12.93 2.27
CA THR A 54 9.84 12.17 3.06
C THR A 54 10.23 10.73 3.36
N VAL A 55 11.31 10.21 2.76
CA VAL A 55 11.80 8.85 2.98
C VAL A 55 13.16 8.92 3.67
N GLY A 56 13.33 8.24 4.81
CA GLY A 56 14.49 8.40 5.69
C GLY A 56 15.87 8.22 5.03
N ASP A 57 15.98 7.40 3.98
CA ASP A 57 17.22 7.23 3.21
C ASP A 57 17.18 7.86 1.80
N GLY A 58 16.14 8.62 1.49
CA GLY A 58 15.92 9.29 0.20
C GLY A 58 15.68 8.36 -0.98
N LYS A 59 15.52 7.05 -0.73
CA LYS A 59 15.33 6.08 -1.79
C LYS A 59 13.84 5.99 -2.14
N VAL A 60 13.56 6.26 -3.40
CA VAL A 60 12.23 6.22 -4.01
C VAL A 60 12.34 5.48 -5.34
N LEU A 61 11.27 4.83 -5.75
CA LEU A 61 11.22 4.16 -7.05
C LEU A 61 11.30 5.20 -8.17
N ARG A 62 12.18 4.98 -9.15
CA ARG A 62 12.26 5.86 -10.32
C ARG A 62 10.99 5.74 -11.17
N ASN A 63 10.51 4.51 -11.34
CA ASN A 63 9.29 4.17 -12.06
C ASN A 63 8.69 2.86 -11.52
N SER A 64 7.50 2.50 -12.00
CA SER A 64 6.76 1.29 -11.57
C SER A 64 7.46 -0.06 -11.85
N ARG A 65 8.57 -0.06 -12.60
CA ARG A 65 9.38 -1.25 -12.92
C ARG A 65 10.80 -1.19 -12.34
N ASP A 66 11.13 -0.14 -11.60
CA ASP A 66 12.47 0.03 -11.04
C ASP A 66 12.77 -1.11 -10.06
N PRO A 67 13.78 -1.97 -10.32
CA PRO A 67 14.14 -3.04 -9.39
C PRO A 67 14.84 -2.51 -8.13
N GLY A 68 15.12 -1.20 -8.06
CA GLY A 68 15.57 -0.51 -6.86
C GLY A 68 14.68 -0.80 -5.65
N LEU A 69 15.24 -0.61 -4.45
CA LEU A 69 14.53 -0.87 -3.19
C LEU A 69 14.13 -2.34 -2.96
N GLY A 70 14.92 -3.31 -3.45
CA GLY A 70 14.75 -4.72 -3.07
C GLY A 70 13.43 -5.35 -3.53
N GLY A 71 12.84 -4.85 -4.63
CA GLY A 71 11.56 -5.35 -5.13
C GLY A 71 10.33 -4.66 -4.54
N LEU A 72 10.50 -3.55 -3.82
CA LEU A 72 9.40 -2.69 -3.35
C LEU A 72 8.56 -2.09 -4.48
N ASN A 73 9.03 -2.10 -5.73
CA ASN A 73 8.20 -1.85 -6.91
C ASN A 73 7.03 -2.82 -7.06
N GLY A 74 7.12 -4.00 -6.44
CA GLY A 74 6.02 -4.93 -6.29
C GLY A 74 5.10 -4.65 -5.09
N PHE A 75 5.20 -3.49 -4.46
CA PHE A 75 4.38 -3.17 -3.30
C PHE A 75 3.85 -1.74 -3.42
N LEU A 76 4.66 -0.83 -3.97
CA LEU A 76 4.37 0.60 -4.09
C LEU A 76 4.47 1.07 -5.55
N SER A 77 3.93 0.30 -6.49
CA SER A 77 4.15 0.55 -7.94
C SER A 77 3.60 1.89 -8.42
N ASP A 78 2.59 2.43 -7.75
CA ASP A 78 1.96 3.73 -7.97
C ASP A 78 2.65 4.88 -7.19
N TRP A 79 3.59 4.55 -6.30
CA TRP A 79 4.41 5.50 -5.55
C TRP A 79 5.82 5.61 -6.15
N ASN A 80 5.88 6.11 -7.39
CA ASN A 80 7.12 6.27 -8.15
C ASN A 80 7.30 7.71 -8.66
N LEU A 81 8.56 8.11 -8.83
CA LEU A 81 8.92 9.47 -9.23
C LEU A 81 8.36 9.86 -10.60
N GLU A 82 8.45 8.97 -11.59
CA GLU A 82 7.96 9.23 -12.95
C GLU A 82 6.50 9.70 -12.91
N ASP A 83 5.63 8.94 -12.25
CA ASP A 83 4.20 9.26 -12.23
C ASP A 83 3.89 10.44 -11.30
N ILE A 84 4.42 10.45 -10.07
CA ILE A 84 4.13 11.48 -9.06
C ILE A 84 4.60 12.87 -9.49
N THR A 85 5.72 12.93 -10.22
CA THR A 85 6.29 14.20 -10.67
C THR A 85 5.81 14.62 -12.06
N SER A 86 5.16 13.73 -12.82
CA SER A 86 4.66 14.02 -14.17
C SER A 86 3.70 15.21 -14.20
N THR A 87 2.64 15.15 -13.38
CA THR A 87 1.63 16.19 -13.25
C THR A 87 1.28 16.36 -11.76
N PRO A 88 0.90 17.57 -11.32
CA PRO A 88 0.43 17.73 -9.94
C PRO A 88 -0.78 16.84 -9.62
N ASN A 89 -1.67 16.65 -10.60
CA ASN A 89 -2.93 15.93 -10.43
C ASN A 89 -2.71 14.46 -10.06
N PHE A 90 -1.69 13.78 -10.61
CA PHE A 90 -1.48 12.37 -10.33
C PHE A 90 -1.39 12.07 -8.83
N PHE A 91 -0.59 12.85 -8.11
CA PHE A 91 -0.43 12.77 -6.66
C PHE A 91 -1.64 13.32 -5.91
N LEU A 92 -2.15 14.50 -6.29
CA LEU A 92 -3.22 15.16 -5.55
C LEU A 92 -4.53 14.37 -5.59
N GLU A 93 -4.86 13.76 -6.73
CA GLU A 93 -6.04 12.90 -6.87
C GLU A 93 -5.92 11.64 -6.01
N ARG A 94 -4.72 11.06 -5.88
CA ARG A 94 -4.45 9.91 -4.98
C ARG A 94 -4.56 10.30 -3.53
N LEU A 95 -3.91 11.39 -3.14
CA LEU A 95 -3.97 11.89 -1.77
C LEU A 95 -5.41 12.17 -1.36
N LYS A 96 -6.14 12.91 -2.20
CA LYS A 96 -7.55 13.22 -1.97
C LYS A 96 -8.41 11.96 -1.91
N PHE A 97 -8.24 11.02 -2.83
CA PHE A 97 -8.99 9.77 -2.83
C PHE A 97 -8.73 8.97 -1.55
N ARG A 98 -7.47 8.83 -1.11
CA ARG A 98 -7.13 8.17 0.15
C ARG A 98 -7.72 8.89 1.35
N VAL A 99 -7.80 10.22 1.34
CA VAL A 99 -8.44 10.97 2.43
C VAL A 99 -9.96 10.73 2.47
N GLU A 100 -10.63 10.84 1.33
CA GLU A 100 -12.10 10.90 1.26
C GLU A 100 -12.79 9.54 1.34
N ASN A 101 -12.04 8.44 1.15
CA ASN A 101 -12.61 7.10 1.05
C ASN A 101 -12.09 6.20 2.16
N ASP A 102 -12.97 5.36 2.70
CA ASP A 102 -12.60 4.36 3.70
C ASP A 102 -11.71 3.27 3.10
N LEU A 103 -10.96 2.57 3.95
CA LEU A 103 -10.00 1.55 3.52
C LEU A 103 -10.64 0.43 2.66
N HIS A 104 -11.90 0.09 2.92
CA HIS A 104 -12.65 -0.86 2.09
C HIS A 104 -12.81 -0.37 0.65
N ILE A 105 -13.09 0.93 0.45
CA ILE A 105 -13.18 1.49 -0.90
C ILE A 105 -11.78 1.50 -1.54
N GLN A 106 -10.75 1.94 -0.80
CA GLN A 106 -9.37 1.94 -1.29
C GLN A 106 -8.86 0.55 -1.70
N LEU A 107 -9.34 -0.50 -1.04
CA LEU A 107 -9.01 -1.89 -1.38
C LEU A 107 -9.47 -2.27 -2.79
N PHE A 108 -10.64 -1.81 -3.21
CA PHE A 108 -11.27 -2.21 -4.49
C PHE A 108 -11.13 -1.17 -5.59
N GLU A 109 -11.08 0.10 -5.22
CA GLU A 109 -11.13 1.24 -6.13
C GLU A 109 -9.93 2.14 -5.91
N GLY A 110 -9.50 2.78 -6.99
CA GLY A 110 -8.54 3.87 -6.97
C GLY A 110 -9.13 5.15 -7.56
N PRO A 111 -8.39 6.27 -7.49
CA PRO A 111 -8.84 7.54 -8.03
C PRO A 111 -9.17 7.44 -9.52
N ASN A 112 -10.23 8.10 -9.96
CA ASN A 112 -10.65 8.16 -11.37
C ASN A 112 -10.85 6.77 -12.01
N GLY A 113 -11.28 5.78 -11.24
CA GLY A 113 -11.53 4.42 -11.73
C GLY A 113 -10.25 3.62 -11.99
N THR A 114 -9.09 4.06 -11.47
CA THR A 114 -7.89 3.23 -11.48
C THR A 114 -8.06 2.02 -10.54
N PRO A 115 -7.23 0.97 -10.67
CA PRO A 115 -7.24 -0.15 -9.75
C PRO A 115 -7.03 0.27 -8.28
N GLY A 116 -7.75 -0.38 -7.35
CA GLY A 116 -7.50 -0.27 -5.91
C GLY A 116 -6.35 -1.15 -5.42
N ASP A 117 -6.06 -1.05 -4.12
CA ASP A 117 -4.87 -1.63 -3.48
C ASP A 117 -4.77 -3.14 -3.72
N ARG A 118 -5.88 -3.88 -3.70
CA ARG A 118 -5.92 -5.32 -3.95
C ARG A 118 -5.35 -5.68 -5.33
N GLN A 119 -5.76 -4.96 -6.36
CA GLN A 119 -5.35 -5.29 -7.73
C GLN A 119 -3.89 -4.90 -7.98
N LEU A 120 -3.42 -3.81 -7.36
CA LEU A 120 -2.01 -3.42 -7.37
C LEU A 120 -1.15 -4.48 -6.67
N ALA A 121 -1.54 -4.90 -5.46
CA ALA A 121 -0.87 -5.94 -4.69
C ALA A 121 -0.80 -7.27 -5.44
N ARG A 122 -1.92 -7.72 -6.03
CA ARG A 122 -1.96 -8.95 -6.83
C ARG A 122 -1.07 -8.90 -8.06
N THR A 123 -1.12 -7.80 -8.80
CA THR A 123 -0.27 -7.60 -9.99
C THR A 123 1.20 -7.74 -9.63
N SER A 124 1.56 -7.20 -8.48
CA SER A 124 2.92 -7.21 -8.01
C SER A 124 3.39 -8.55 -7.45
N ALA A 125 2.55 -9.23 -6.68
CA ALA A 125 2.82 -10.58 -6.19
C ALA A 125 3.11 -11.55 -7.35
N MET A 126 2.37 -11.42 -8.46
CA MET A 126 2.61 -12.18 -9.69
C MET A 126 3.96 -11.83 -10.33
N ARG A 127 4.34 -10.54 -10.38
CA ARG A 127 5.63 -10.10 -10.94
C ARG A 127 6.81 -10.65 -10.14
N LEU A 128 6.71 -10.65 -8.81
CA LEU A 128 7.75 -11.13 -7.92
C LEU A 128 7.82 -12.66 -7.82
N ARG A 129 6.87 -13.38 -8.42
CA ARG A 129 6.71 -14.84 -8.27
C ARG A 129 6.73 -15.28 -6.80
N ALA A 130 6.18 -14.45 -5.92
CA ALA A 130 6.29 -14.66 -4.49
C ALA A 130 5.59 -15.99 -4.11
N SER A 131 6.34 -16.92 -3.51
CA SER A 131 5.77 -18.16 -3.00
C SER A 131 5.22 -17.92 -1.59
N ALA A 132 3.91 -17.93 -1.43
CA ALA A 132 3.29 -17.86 -0.10
C ALA A 132 3.26 -19.21 0.62
N PRO A 133 3.35 -19.21 1.95
CA PRO A 133 2.77 -20.27 2.76
C PRO A 133 1.29 -20.42 2.39
N LYS A 134 0.92 -21.60 1.89
CA LYS A 134 -0.45 -21.86 1.40
C LYS A 134 -1.52 -21.74 2.48
N ASP A 135 -1.10 -21.78 3.75
CA ASP A 135 -1.91 -21.77 4.96
C ASP A 135 -2.10 -20.38 5.58
N LYS A 136 -1.48 -19.32 5.01
CA LYS A 136 -1.55 -17.96 5.54
C LYS A 136 -2.26 -16.98 4.61
N TRP A 137 -3.14 -16.18 5.20
CA TRP A 137 -3.98 -15.18 4.51
C TRP A 137 -4.00 -13.88 5.30
N VAL A 138 -4.38 -12.80 4.64
CA VAL A 138 -4.68 -11.51 5.25
C VAL A 138 -6.15 -11.21 5.04
N ALA A 139 -6.83 -10.82 6.10
CA ALA A 139 -8.22 -10.42 6.12
C ALA A 139 -8.31 -8.90 6.09
N PHE A 140 -9.22 -8.38 5.27
CA PHE A 140 -9.60 -6.97 5.21
C PHE A 140 -11.07 -6.88 5.60
N LEU A 141 -11.36 -7.30 6.83
CA LEU A 141 -12.67 -7.25 7.44
C LEU A 141 -12.67 -6.12 8.44
N ASP A 142 -13.80 -5.44 8.63
CA ASP A 142 -13.97 -4.45 9.70
C ASP A 142 -12.89 -3.36 9.73
N LEU A 143 -13.27 -2.15 9.31
CA LEU A 143 -12.37 -1.01 9.21
C LEU A 143 -11.63 -0.67 10.51
N ASP A 144 -12.11 -1.10 11.67
CA ASP A 144 -11.55 -0.69 12.96
C ASP A 144 -10.73 -1.77 13.68
N GLU A 145 -11.03 -3.06 13.47
CA GLU A 145 -10.40 -4.15 14.27
C GLU A 145 -9.63 -5.18 13.46
N ASN A 146 -10.11 -5.55 12.28
CA ASN A 146 -9.60 -6.72 11.55
C ASN A 146 -9.05 -6.35 10.16
N TYR A 147 -8.94 -5.06 9.85
CA TYR A 147 -8.38 -4.59 8.60
C TYR A 147 -6.87 -4.87 8.56
N GLY A 148 -6.48 -5.82 7.70
CA GLY A 148 -5.09 -6.27 7.59
C GLY A 148 -4.70 -7.40 8.55
N GLY A 149 -5.68 -8.05 9.19
CA GLY A 149 -5.43 -9.12 10.16
C GLY A 149 -4.90 -10.42 9.52
N TRP A 150 -3.90 -11.04 10.14
CA TRP A 150 -3.36 -12.32 9.67
C TRP A 150 -4.23 -13.51 10.09
N LEU A 151 -4.55 -14.37 9.14
CA LEU A 151 -5.27 -15.63 9.35
C LEU A 151 -4.40 -16.83 9.01
N LYS A 152 -4.45 -17.85 9.86
CA LYS A 152 -3.87 -19.17 9.61
C LYS A 152 -4.96 -20.23 9.77
N PHE A 153 -4.99 -21.19 8.87
CA PHE A 153 -5.88 -22.36 8.98
C PHE A 153 -5.09 -23.66 8.95
N ASN A 154 -5.74 -24.74 9.35
CA ASN A 154 -5.16 -26.08 9.39
C ASN A 154 -5.90 -27.03 8.45
N GLY A 155 -5.15 -27.93 7.81
CA GLY A 155 -5.71 -29.01 6.99
C GLY A 155 -6.30 -28.55 5.64
N GLU A 156 -6.70 -29.54 4.83
CA GLU A 156 -7.20 -29.29 3.48
C GLU A 156 -8.61 -28.67 3.48
N GLU A 157 -9.45 -29.03 4.44
CA GLU A 157 -10.80 -28.47 4.57
C GLU A 157 -10.76 -26.97 4.88
N GLY A 158 -9.90 -26.54 5.81
CA GLY A 158 -9.67 -25.13 6.11
C GLY A 158 -9.20 -24.35 4.88
N ARG A 159 -8.32 -24.94 4.07
CA ARG A 159 -7.86 -24.34 2.80
C ARG A 159 -9.02 -24.10 1.84
N ARG A 160 -9.82 -25.13 1.58
CA ARG A 160 -10.95 -25.05 0.63
C ARG A 160 -11.99 -24.03 1.09
N SER A 161 -12.26 -23.97 2.39
CA SER A 161 -13.16 -22.97 2.97
C SER A 161 -12.63 -21.55 2.77
N MET A 162 -11.33 -21.30 3.01
CA MET A 162 -10.74 -19.99 2.78
C MET A 162 -10.71 -19.59 1.32
N GLU A 163 -10.35 -20.49 0.41
CA GLU A 163 -10.39 -20.24 -1.04
C GLU A 163 -11.82 -19.87 -1.49
N SER A 164 -12.83 -20.58 -0.97
CA SER A 164 -14.23 -20.29 -1.25
C SER A 164 -14.68 -18.93 -0.68
N MET A 165 -14.25 -18.57 0.53
CA MET A 165 -14.51 -17.25 1.12
C MET A 165 -13.85 -16.13 0.32
N ALA A 166 -12.58 -16.28 -0.02
CA ALA A 166 -11.82 -15.30 -0.81
C ALA A 166 -12.43 -15.07 -2.20
N ALA A 167 -12.88 -16.15 -2.86
CA ALA A 167 -13.56 -16.06 -4.14
C ALA A 167 -14.91 -15.32 -4.06
N ARG A 168 -15.64 -15.45 -2.94
CA ARG A 168 -16.96 -14.84 -2.76
C ARG A 168 -16.90 -13.38 -2.31
N SER A 169 -16.04 -13.05 -1.34
CA SER A 169 -16.01 -11.71 -0.76
C SER A 169 -14.96 -10.80 -1.38
N GLY A 170 -13.83 -11.37 -1.84
CA GLY A 170 -12.67 -10.58 -2.22
C GLY A 170 -11.94 -9.88 -1.07
N LEU A 171 -12.36 -10.09 0.18
CA LEU A 171 -11.81 -9.48 1.40
C LEU A 171 -10.69 -10.29 2.05
N PHE A 172 -10.35 -11.43 1.46
CA PHE A 172 -9.27 -12.29 1.94
C PHE A 172 -8.25 -12.44 0.81
N LEU A 173 -7.01 -12.10 1.11
CA LEU A 173 -5.90 -12.25 0.17
C LEU A 173 -4.90 -13.30 0.69
N PRO A 174 -4.34 -14.14 -0.17
CA PRO A 174 -3.21 -14.98 0.22
C PRO A 174 -2.06 -14.12 0.77
N ALA A 175 -1.27 -14.62 1.72
CA ALA A 175 -0.21 -13.87 2.40
C ALA A 175 0.68 -13.02 1.48
N HIS A 176 1.18 -13.60 0.38
CA HIS A 176 2.05 -12.91 -0.59
C HIS A 176 1.39 -11.77 -1.37
N GLU A 177 0.06 -11.71 -1.42
CA GLU A 177 -0.69 -10.58 -1.98
C GLU A 177 -1.05 -9.59 -0.87
N GLY A 178 -1.60 -10.09 0.25
CA GLY A 178 -2.09 -9.25 1.33
C GLY A 178 -1.02 -8.43 2.04
N GLN A 179 0.20 -8.94 2.15
CA GLN A 179 1.32 -8.21 2.78
C GLN A 179 1.61 -6.88 2.06
N SER A 180 1.32 -6.76 0.77
CA SER A 180 1.55 -5.52 0.02
C SER A 180 0.53 -4.43 0.23
N VAL A 181 -0.59 -4.78 0.86
CA VAL A 181 -1.64 -3.82 1.22
C VAL A 181 -1.39 -3.26 2.63
N LEU A 182 -0.53 -3.91 3.43
CA LEU A 182 -0.14 -3.48 4.78
C LEU A 182 1.08 -2.57 4.73
#